data_AF-A0A523AVI2-F1
#
_entry.id   AF-A0A523AVI2-F1
#
_cell.length_a   1.000
_cell.length_b   1.000
_cell.length_c   1.000
_cell.angle_alpha   90.00
_cell.angle_beta   90.00
_cell.angle_gamma   90.00
#
_symmetry.space_group_name_H-M   'P 1'
#
loop_
_entity.id
_entity.type
_entity.pdbx_description
1 polymer ?
#
loop_
_entity_poly.entity_id
_entity_poly.type
_entity_poly.pdbx_seq_one_letter_code
_entity_poly.pdbx_strand_id
1 'polypeptide(L)'
;MLAYRFRLYPSREQEKTLLEMLEACRFVYNKVLEWVNGGESNLFELKRRLPKLKEEDPWLRKAYSQSLQNEVLRVFKNLRVLSALKRSGRKVGKLRYKGAGWFKSFVYPQSGFKLEKGKLVLSKVGEIPIRLHREIRGRVKGVIIKRERSGKWYAIFQVEDEPEPLPKTGRAIGIDVGVRHFLTDSEGRQVENPRFYERTLERMRRRQRRLSRKKKGSKNREKARVRLARAYEKLVNQRNDFLHKLSRFYVENYDLIAVERLNISGMARNRRLGGKILDASWGKFLRMLSYKAERAGRRVV
;
A
#
# COMPACT_ATOMS: atom_id res chain seq x y z
N MET A 1 4.67 3.78 13.77
CA MET A 1 3.30 3.36 13.36
C MET A 1 3.37 2.14 12.44
N LEU A 2 2.73 1.04 12.83
CA LEU A 2 2.59 -0.18 12.06
C LEU A 2 1.31 -0.20 11.22
N ALA A 3 1.30 -1.05 10.20
CA ALA A 3 0.13 -1.27 9.36
C ALA A 3 -0.30 -2.74 9.39
N TYR A 4 -1.49 -3.01 9.96
CA TYR A 4 -2.09 -4.34 9.98
C TYR A 4 -3.12 -4.47 8.87
N ARG A 5 -2.89 -5.38 7.92
CA ARG A 5 -3.75 -5.57 6.75
C ARG A 5 -4.57 -6.85 6.88
N PHE A 6 -5.89 -6.73 6.82
CA PHE A 6 -6.84 -7.84 6.89
C PHE A 6 -7.87 -7.79 5.76
N ARG A 7 -8.40 -8.96 5.41
CA ARG A 7 -9.37 -9.11 4.31
C ARG A 7 -10.78 -8.83 4.82
N LEU A 8 -11.54 -8.02 4.08
CA LEU A 8 -12.96 -7.75 4.31
C LEU A 8 -13.85 -8.52 3.33
N TYR A 9 -15.04 -8.93 3.78
CA TYR A 9 -16.04 -9.62 2.98
C TYR A 9 -17.39 -8.89 3.01
N PRO A 10 -17.49 -7.71 2.38
CA PRO A 10 -18.74 -6.97 2.31
C PRO A 10 -19.81 -7.73 1.52
N SER A 11 -21.08 -7.56 1.91
CA SER A 11 -22.23 -7.95 1.10
C SER A 11 -22.30 -7.13 -0.19
N ARG A 12 -23.19 -7.49 -1.12
CA ARG A 12 -23.36 -6.74 -2.39
C ARG A 12 -23.79 -5.29 -2.14
N GLU A 13 -24.69 -5.08 -1.19
CA GLU A 13 -25.17 -3.75 -0.80
C GLU A 13 -24.07 -2.94 -0.14
N GLN A 14 -23.32 -3.54 0.80
CA GLN A 14 -22.16 -2.90 1.42
C GLN A 14 -21.08 -2.56 0.38
N GLU A 15 -20.81 -3.44 -0.59
CA GLU A 15 -19.87 -3.14 -1.66
C GLU A 15 -20.34 -1.93 -2.49
N LYS A 16 -21.64 -1.81 -2.78
CA LYS A 16 -22.20 -0.62 -3.46
C LYS A 16 -21.92 0.64 -2.64
N THR A 17 -22.22 0.64 -1.35
CA THR A 17 -21.96 1.78 -0.45
C THR A 17 -20.47 2.13 -0.38
N LEU A 18 -19.58 1.13 -0.27
CA LEU A 18 -18.14 1.35 -0.25
C LEU A 18 -17.62 1.94 -1.58
N LEU A 19 -18.25 1.59 -2.72
CA LEU A 19 -17.92 2.19 -4.01
C LEU A 19 -18.41 3.63 -4.11
N GLU A 20 -19.61 3.92 -3.61
CA GLU A 20 -20.13 5.29 -3.50
C GLU A 20 -19.23 6.15 -2.60
N MET A 21 -18.72 5.61 -1.49
CA MET A 21 -17.73 6.28 -0.65
C MET A 21 -16.42 6.59 -1.38
N LEU A 22 -15.89 5.63 -2.15
CA LEU A 22 -14.70 5.86 -2.97
C LEU A 22 -14.92 6.98 -4.00
N GLU A 23 -16.12 7.03 -4.58
CA GLU A 23 -16.49 8.03 -5.56
C GLU A 23 -16.64 9.43 -4.94
N ALA A 24 -17.30 9.53 -3.78
CA ALA A 24 -17.35 10.76 -3.00
C ALA A 24 -15.94 11.28 -2.63
N CYS A 25 -15.06 10.38 -2.20
CA CYS A 25 -13.67 10.74 -1.90
C CYS A 25 -12.89 11.18 -3.14
N ARG A 26 -13.12 10.54 -4.31
CA ARG A 26 -12.53 10.95 -5.59
C ARG A 26 -13.00 12.35 -6.00
N PHE A 27 -14.30 12.61 -5.86
CA PHE A 27 -14.91 13.89 -6.18
C PHE A 27 -14.31 15.01 -5.33
N VAL A 28 -14.31 14.84 -4.00
CA VAL A 28 -13.70 15.80 -3.07
C VAL A 28 -12.22 15.98 -3.34
N TYR A 29 -11.46 14.90 -3.58
CA TYR A 29 -10.04 15.02 -3.96
C TYR A 29 -9.84 15.92 -5.20
N ASN A 30 -10.67 15.73 -6.24
CA ASN A 30 -10.55 16.52 -7.46
C ASN A 30 -10.98 17.97 -7.24
N LYS A 31 -12.04 18.23 -6.48
CA LYS A 31 -12.48 19.59 -6.13
C LYS A 31 -11.43 20.33 -5.30
N VAL A 32 -10.83 19.67 -4.32
CA VAL A 32 -9.72 20.24 -3.56
C VAL A 32 -8.52 20.55 -4.48
N LEU A 33 -8.19 19.65 -5.40
CA LEU A 33 -7.10 19.89 -6.35
C LEU A 33 -7.42 21.05 -7.31
N GLU A 34 -8.67 21.21 -7.71
CA GLU A 34 -9.16 22.35 -8.51
C GLU A 34 -8.96 23.67 -7.76
N TRP A 35 -9.41 23.75 -6.50
CA TRP A 35 -9.21 24.94 -5.65
C TRP A 35 -7.73 25.28 -5.45
N VAL A 36 -6.89 24.26 -5.22
CA VAL A 36 -5.45 24.47 -5.08
C VAL A 36 -4.80 24.97 -6.37
N ASN A 37 -5.21 24.43 -7.53
CA ASN A 37 -4.73 24.92 -8.81
C ASN A 37 -5.24 26.35 -9.11
N GLY A 38 -6.38 26.74 -8.56
CA GLY A 38 -6.93 28.10 -8.58
C GLY A 38 -6.29 29.07 -7.57
N GLY A 39 -5.26 28.64 -6.83
CA GLY A 39 -4.47 29.50 -5.95
C GLY A 39 -4.70 29.30 -4.44
N GLU A 40 -5.68 28.49 -4.04
CA GLU A 40 -5.92 28.24 -2.61
C GLU A 40 -4.83 27.34 -2.01
N SER A 41 -4.09 27.85 -1.03
CA SER A 41 -2.98 27.14 -0.38
C SER A 41 -3.18 26.94 1.11
N ASN A 42 -4.22 27.53 1.70
CA ASN A 42 -4.50 27.43 3.12
C ASN A 42 -5.36 26.19 3.42
N LEU A 43 -4.81 25.28 4.24
CA LEU A 43 -5.49 24.04 4.63
C LEU A 43 -6.79 24.30 5.41
N PHE A 44 -6.83 25.35 6.24
CA PHE A 44 -8.02 25.71 7.01
C PHE A 44 -9.15 26.17 6.08
N GLU A 45 -8.83 27.00 5.10
CA GLU A 45 -9.81 27.46 4.10
C GLU A 45 -10.33 26.31 3.24
N LEU A 46 -9.46 25.42 2.77
CA LEU A 46 -9.88 24.21 2.03
C LEU A 46 -10.84 23.33 2.85
N LYS A 47 -10.64 23.23 4.17
CA LYS A 47 -11.55 22.50 5.06
C LYS A 47 -12.88 23.25 5.25
N ARG A 48 -12.87 24.57 5.37
CA ARG A 48 -14.06 25.42 5.53
C ARG A 48 -14.95 25.44 4.29
N ARG A 49 -14.40 25.20 3.11
CA ARG A 49 -15.18 25.07 1.86
C ARG A 49 -15.92 23.74 1.73
N LEU A 50 -15.52 22.69 2.47
CA LEU A 50 -16.12 21.36 2.36
C LEU A 50 -17.60 21.30 2.80
N PRO A 51 -18.07 22.00 3.85
CA PRO A 51 -19.49 22.13 4.16
C PRO A 51 -20.32 22.69 3.01
N LYS A 52 -19.91 23.82 2.41
CA LYS A 52 -20.59 24.43 1.25
C LYS A 52 -20.68 23.46 0.06
N LEU A 53 -19.59 22.74 -0.21
CA LEU A 53 -19.60 21.71 -1.26
C LEU A 53 -20.66 20.61 -1.00
N LYS A 54 -20.99 20.29 0.25
CA LYS A 54 -22.05 19.31 0.57
C LYS A 54 -23.46 19.89 0.51
N GLU A 55 -23.60 21.21 0.43
CA GLU A 55 -24.87 21.88 0.15
C GLU A 55 -25.10 21.90 -1.36
N GLU A 56 -24.08 22.22 -2.15
CA GLU A 56 -24.08 22.16 -3.62
C GLU A 56 -24.26 20.72 -4.15
N ASP A 57 -23.58 19.75 -3.52
CA ASP A 57 -23.63 18.33 -3.86
C ASP A 57 -24.18 17.48 -2.68
N PRO A 58 -25.51 17.45 -2.45
CA PRO A 58 -26.10 16.76 -1.30
C PRO A 58 -25.78 15.26 -1.21
N TRP A 59 -25.50 14.61 -2.34
CA TRP A 59 -25.15 13.18 -2.39
C TRP A 59 -23.88 12.85 -1.58
N LEU A 60 -22.99 13.82 -1.35
CA LEU A 60 -21.79 13.66 -0.50
C LEU A 60 -22.14 13.37 0.97
N ARG A 61 -23.35 13.70 1.44
CA ARG A 61 -23.81 13.42 2.81
C ARG A 61 -23.97 11.91 3.09
N LYS A 62 -24.04 11.09 2.04
CA LYS A 62 -24.02 9.63 2.14
C LYS A 62 -22.65 9.09 2.57
N ALA A 63 -21.57 9.80 2.26
CA ALA A 63 -20.22 9.43 2.67
C ALA A 63 -19.91 9.90 4.09
N TYR A 64 -19.00 9.19 4.76
CA TYR A 64 -18.56 9.57 6.10
C TYR A 64 -17.77 10.90 6.06
N SER A 65 -18.18 11.86 6.88
CA SER A 65 -17.69 13.24 6.83
C SER A 65 -16.19 13.36 7.06
N GLN A 66 -15.64 12.60 8.02
CA GLN A 66 -14.22 12.60 8.33
C GLN A 66 -13.38 11.96 7.23
N SER A 67 -13.92 10.97 6.50
CA SER A 67 -13.24 10.42 5.32
C SER A 67 -13.06 11.47 4.23
N LEU A 68 -14.09 12.29 3.97
CA LEU A 68 -14.02 13.40 3.01
C LEU A 68 -13.02 14.47 3.46
N GLN A 69 -13.03 14.85 4.74
CA GLN A 69 -12.04 15.80 5.29
C GLN A 69 -10.61 15.28 5.15
N ASN A 70 -10.39 13.97 5.28
CA ASN A 70 -9.06 13.40 5.11
C ASN A 70 -8.57 13.44 3.65
N GLU A 71 -9.45 13.57 2.66
CA GLU A 71 -9.02 13.77 1.27
C GLU A 71 -8.44 15.17 1.05
N VAL A 72 -8.93 16.19 1.77
CA VAL A 72 -8.30 17.52 1.83
C VAL A 72 -6.86 17.39 2.35
N LEU A 73 -6.69 16.69 3.48
CA LEU A 73 -5.38 16.43 4.06
C LEU A 73 -4.47 15.64 3.12
N ARG A 74 -5.02 14.69 2.36
CA ARG A 74 -4.26 13.88 1.40
C ARG A 74 -3.68 14.74 0.29
N VAL A 75 -4.45 15.63 -0.33
CA VAL A 75 -3.96 16.54 -1.38
C VAL A 75 -2.83 17.40 -0.82
N PHE A 76 -3.06 18.03 0.33
CA PHE A 76 -2.09 18.94 0.94
C PHE A 76 -0.78 18.24 1.34
N LYS A 77 -0.86 17.05 1.97
CA LYS A 77 0.33 16.23 2.28
C LYS A 77 1.10 15.84 1.03
N ASN A 78 0.42 15.44 -0.04
CA ASN A 78 1.07 15.08 -1.29
C ASN A 78 1.82 16.26 -1.92
N LEU A 79 1.25 17.47 -1.88
CA LEU A 79 1.91 18.69 -2.37
C LEU A 79 3.15 19.03 -1.56
N ARG A 80 3.08 18.94 -0.23
CA ARG A 80 4.25 19.13 0.65
C ARG A 80 5.38 18.17 0.32
N VAL A 81 5.06 16.89 0.11
CA VAL A 81 6.06 15.87 -0.28
C VAL A 81 6.66 16.19 -1.65
N LEU A 82 5.85 16.58 -2.64
CA LEU A 82 6.37 16.98 -3.96
C LEU A 82 7.29 18.20 -3.87
N SER A 83 6.94 19.20 -3.05
CA SER A 83 7.78 20.38 -2.81
C SER A 83 9.11 20.01 -2.15
N ALA A 84 9.09 19.15 -1.12
CA ALA A 84 10.32 18.66 -0.48
C ALA A 84 11.23 17.91 -1.47
N LEU A 85 10.65 17.04 -2.32
CA LEU A 85 11.41 16.32 -3.35
C LEU A 85 11.98 17.26 -4.41
N LYS A 86 11.24 18.31 -4.80
CA LYS A 86 11.75 19.33 -5.73
C LYS A 86 12.94 20.06 -5.14
N ARG A 87 12.86 20.46 -3.86
CA ARG A 87 13.96 21.11 -3.12
C ARG A 87 15.19 20.22 -2.99
N SER A 88 15.01 18.91 -2.91
CA SER A 88 16.12 17.94 -2.92
C SER A 88 16.67 17.64 -4.33
N GLY A 89 16.47 18.53 -5.32
CA GLY A 89 16.98 18.38 -6.69
C GLY A 89 16.32 17.29 -7.54
N ARG A 90 15.20 16.68 -7.11
CA ARG A 90 14.54 15.64 -7.90
C ARG A 90 13.56 16.23 -8.90
N LYS A 91 13.55 15.69 -10.13
CA LYS A 91 12.51 15.99 -11.12
C LYS A 91 11.15 15.44 -10.65
N VAL A 92 10.24 16.35 -10.29
CA VAL A 92 8.88 16.01 -9.83
C VAL A 92 7.81 16.43 -10.82
N GLY A 93 6.75 15.62 -10.94
CA GLY A 93 5.54 16.00 -11.67
C GLY A 93 4.55 16.78 -10.81
N LYS A 94 3.40 17.11 -11.39
CA LYS A 94 2.25 17.71 -10.68
C LYS A 94 1.26 16.63 -10.25
N LEU A 95 0.43 16.95 -9.25
CA LEU A 95 -0.73 16.10 -8.93
C LEU A 95 -1.70 16.08 -10.11
N ARG A 96 -2.30 14.92 -10.34
CA ARG A 96 -3.26 14.69 -11.42
C ARG A 96 -4.65 14.45 -10.85
N TYR A 97 -5.65 14.98 -11.55
CA TYR A 97 -7.04 14.60 -11.33
C TYR A 97 -7.22 13.09 -11.47
N LYS A 98 -8.16 12.54 -10.70
CA LYS A 98 -8.45 11.11 -10.64
C LYS A 98 -9.71 10.83 -11.46
N GLY A 99 -9.55 10.02 -12.50
CA GLY A 99 -10.68 9.51 -13.29
C GLY A 99 -11.53 8.48 -12.53
N ALA A 100 -12.72 8.22 -13.05
CA ALA A 100 -13.65 7.26 -12.48
C ALA A 100 -12.98 5.89 -12.25
N GLY A 101 -13.18 5.31 -11.07
CA GLY A 101 -12.60 4.02 -10.70
C GLY A 101 -11.08 4.02 -10.50
N TRP A 102 -10.39 5.16 -10.50
CA TRP A 102 -8.95 5.23 -10.17
C TRP A 102 -8.69 5.29 -8.67
N PHE A 103 -9.65 5.81 -7.92
CA PHE A 103 -9.62 5.82 -6.46
C PHE A 103 -9.82 4.41 -5.92
N LYS A 104 -8.96 4.02 -4.96
CA LYS A 104 -8.92 2.66 -4.42
C LYS A 104 -8.86 2.60 -2.91
N SER A 105 -8.80 3.75 -2.24
CA SER A 105 -8.82 3.78 -0.78
C SER A 105 -9.32 5.11 -0.25
N PHE A 106 -10.04 5.02 0.85
CA PHE A 106 -10.37 6.14 1.73
C PHE A 106 -10.00 5.74 3.17
N VAL A 107 -10.01 6.70 4.08
CA VAL A 107 -9.58 6.50 5.47
C VAL A 107 -10.71 6.87 6.42
N TYR A 108 -10.88 6.09 7.47
CA TYR A 108 -11.60 6.48 8.68
C TYR A 108 -10.56 6.91 9.73
N PRO A 109 -10.34 8.23 9.92
CA PRO A 109 -9.36 8.72 10.87
C PRO A 109 -9.96 8.74 12.28
N GLN A 110 -9.26 8.18 13.26
CA GLN A 110 -9.56 8.23 14.71
C GLN A 110 -10.90 7.64 15.18
N SER A 111 -11.98 7.77 14.42
CA SER A 111 -13.34 7.36 14.76
C SER A 111 -14.13 6.91 13.52
N GLY A 112 -15.38 6.51 13.73
CA GLY A 112 -16.28 5.99 12.69
C GLY A 112 -16.01 4.54 12.31
N PHE A 113 -15.20 3.83 13.09
CA PHE A 113 -14.98 2.40 12.97
C PHE A 113 -14.90 1.74 14.35
N LYS A 114 -15.36 0.49 14.45
CA LYS A 114 -15.21 -0.38 15.64
C LYS A 114 -14.93 -1.80 15.20
N LEU A 115 -14.12 -2.53 15.98
CA LEU A 115 -13.83 -3.94 15.73
C LEU A 115 -14.53 -4.77 16.81
N GLU A 116 -15.54 -5.54 16.43
CA GLU A 116 -16.40 -6.28 17.36
C GLU A 116 -16.67 -7.68 16.80
N LYS A 117 -16.42 -8.73 17.61
CA LYS A 117 -16.78 -10.14 17.30
C LYS A 117 -16.41 -10.60 15.87
N GLY A 118 -15.19 -10.28 15.40
CA GLY A 118 -14.73 -10.67 14.05
C GLY A 118 -15.37 -9.88 12.90
N LYS A 119 -16.01 -8.75 13.20
CA LYS A 119 -16.59 -7.81 12.24
C LYS A 119 -15.98 -6.41 12.43
N LEU A 120 -15.80 -5.71 11.31
CA LEU A 120 -15.44 -4.30 11.29
C LEU A 120 -16.72 -3.49 11.04
N VAL A 121 -17.17 -2.76 12.05
CA VAL A 121 -18.31 -1.84 11.95
C VAL A 121 -17.80 -0.51 11.43
N LEU A 122 -18.40 0.01 10.36
CA LEU A 122 -18.04 1.30 9.76
C LEU A 122 -19.26 2.22 9.70
N SER A 123 -19.11 3.47 10.12
CA SER A 123 -20.17 4.47 9.97
C SER A 123 -20.55 4.63 8.50
N LYS A 124 -21.87 4.71 8.24
CA LYS A 124 -22.49 4.74 6.89
C LYS A 124 -22.45 3.42 6.09
N VAL A 125 -21.76 2.37 6.56
CA VAL A 125 -21.68 1.08 5.84
C VAL A 125 -22.25 -0.09 6.66
N GLY A 126 -22.11 -0.06 7.98
CA GLY A 126 -22.54 -1.13 8.88
C GLY A 126 -21.44 -2.16 9.15
N GLU A 127 -21.82 -3.35 9.57
CA GLU A 127 -20.90 -4.41 10.01
C GLU A 127 -20.40 -5.26 8.85
N ILE A 128 -19.07 -5.31 8.67
CA ILE A 128 -18.45 -6.09 7.60
C ILE A 128 -17.62 -7.23 8.19
N PRO A 129 -17.86 -8.50 7.81
CA PRO A 129 -17.00 -9.60 8.22
C PRO A 129 -15.53 -9.35 7.85
N ILE A 130 -14.63 -9.54 8.81
CA ILE A 130 -13.20 -9.33 8.66
C ILE A 130 -12.44 -10.59 9.08
N ARG A 131 -11.50 -11.05 8.24
CA ARG A 131 -10.63 -12.17 8.60
C ARG A 131 -9.41 -11.66 9.36
N LEU A 132 -9.48 -11.73 10.68
CA LEU A 132 -8.36 -11.46 11.59
C LEU A 132 -7.50 -12.71 11.74
N HIS A 133 -6.42 -12.81 10.95
CA HIS A 133 -5.45 -13.92 11.03
C HIS A 133 -4.29 -13.65 11.99
N ARG A 134 -4.35 -12.54 12.73
CA ARG A 134 -3.42 -12.17 13.80
C ARG A 134 -4.06 -11.07 14.65
N GLU A 135 -3.65 -10.99 15.91
CA GLU A 135 -4.03 -9.93 16.83
C GLU A 135 -3.49 -8.57 16.38
N ILE A 136 -4.19 -7.50 16.76
CA ILE A 136 -3.74 -6.11 16.58
C ILE A 136 -3.21 -5.62 17.92
N ARG A 137 -1.88 -5.50 18.05
CA ARG A 137 -1.22 -4.96 19.25
C ARG A 137 -0.98 -3.47 19.11
N GLY A 138 -1.28 -2.71 20.18
CA GLY A 138 -1.13 -1.26 20.25
C GLY A 138 -2.42 -0.48 19.95
N ARG A 139 -2.30 0.86 19.96
CA ARG A 139 -3.42 1.79 19.79
C ARG A 139 -3.72 2.06 18.31
N VAL A 140 -4.92 1.67 17.87
CA VAL A 140 -5.38 1.97 16.51
C VAL A 140 -5.69 3.47 16.36
N LYS A 141 -5.01 4.15 15.42
CA LYS A 141 -5.20 5.57 15.10
C LYS A 141 -6.17 5.81 13.95
N GLY A 142 -6.42 4.78 13.14
CA GLY A 142 -7.30 4.87 11.99
C GLY A 142 -7.31 3.59 11.18
N VAL A 143 -8.28 3.48 10.27
CA VAL A 143 -8.36 2.36 9.33
C VAL A 143 -8.48 2.87 7.90
N ILE A 144 -7.62 2.36 7.03
CA ILE A 144 -7.69 2.60 5.59
C ILE A 144 -8.48 1.45 4.98
N ILE A 145 -9.59 1.77 4.33
CA ILE A 145 -10.35 0.79 3.56
C ILE A 145 -9.86 0.84 2.13
N LYS A 146 -9.37 -0.28 1.61
CA LYS A 146 -8.74 -0.36 0.29
C LYS A 146 -9.38 -1.44 -0.56
N ARG A 147 -9.72 -1.08 -1.81
CA ARG A 147 -10.14 -2.02 -2.86
C ARG A 147 -8.98 -2.32 -3.79
N GLU A 148 -8.58 -3.58 -3.88
CA GLU A 148 -7.62 -4.04 -4.88
C GLU A 148 -8.26 -4.17 -6.26
N ARG A 149 -7.44 -4.13 -7.31
CA ARG A 149 -7.90 -4.28 -8.70
C ARG A 149 -8.60 -5.62 -8.97
N SER A 150 -8.36 -6.61 -8.12
CA SER A 150 -9.01 -7.93 -8.14
C SER A 150 -10.47 -7.91 -7.63
N GLY A 151 -10.93 -6.78 -7.09
CA GLY A 151 -12.24 -6.61 -6.44
C GLY A 151 -12.21 -6.86 -4.93
N LYS A 152 -11.06 -7.30 -4.39
CA LYS A 152 -10.92 -7.59 -2.96
C LYS A 152 -10.79 -6.31 -2.13
N TRP A 153 -11.59 -6.19 -1.09
CA TRP A 153 -11.54 -5.20 -0.02
C TRP A 153 -10.62 -5.62 1.15
N TYR A 154 -9.90 -4.65 1.68
CA TYR A 154 -8.99 -4.81 2.81
C TYR A 154 -9.16 -3.65 3.79
N ALA A 155 -9.13 -3.98 5.08
CA ALA A 155 -8.91 -3.01 6.15
C ALA A 155 -7.41 -2.97 6.45
N ILE A 156 -6.83 -1.78 6.48
CA ILE A 156 -5.44 -1.56 6.87
C ILE A 156 -5.47 -0.65 8.10
N PHE A 157 -5.33 -1.26 9.28
CA PHE A 157 -5.28 -0.53 10.54
C PHE A 157 -3.91 0.13 10.70
N GLN A 158 -3.94 1.41 11.02
CA GLN A 158 -2.78 2.22 11.33
C GLN A 158 -2.63 2.23 12.85
N VAL A 159 -1.58 1.59 13.35
CA VAL A 159 -1.44 1.27 14.77
C VAL A 159 -0.19 1.92 15.32
N GLU A 160 -0.35 2.68 16.39
CA GLU A 160 0.75 3.15 17.22
C GLU A 160 1.03 2.07 18.26
N ASP A 161 2.26 1.58 18.26
CA ASP A 161 2.65 0.41 19.02
C ASP A 161 4.11 0.60 19.40
N GLU A 162 4.44 0.31 20.65
CA GLU A 162 5.78 0.50 21.19
C GLU A 162 6.75 -0.53 20.58
N PRO A 163 8.02 -0.17 20.35
CA PRO A 163 9.04 -1.14 19.99
C PRO A 163 9.18 -2.20 21.10
N GLU A 164 9.29 -3.46 20.71
CA GLU A 164 9.62 -4.58 21.62
C GLU A 164 11.04 -5.05 21.23
N PRO A 165 12.08 -4.58 21.94
CA PRO A 165 13.44 -5.05 21.72
C PRO A 165 13.55 -6.55 21.98
N LEU A 166 14.30 -7.25 21.15
CA LEU A 166 14.64 -8.65 21.38
C LEU A 166 15.87 -8.76 22.29
N PRO A 167 16.04 -9.86 23.04
CA PRO A 167 17.30 -10.16 23.72
C PRO A 167 18.48 -10.08 22.75
N LYS A 168 19.63 -9.57 23.23
CA LYS A 168 20.85 -9.50 22.41
C LYS A 168 21.33 -10.91 22.07
N THR A 169 21.72 -11.11 20.82
CA THR A 169 22.33 -12.37 20.36
C THR A 169 23.85 -12.33 20.37
N GLY A 170 24.47 -11.15 20.41
CA GLY A 170 25.91 -10.95 20.29
C GLY A 170 26.45 -11.21 18.89
N ARG A 171 25.59 -11.50 17.90
CA ARG A 171 25.99 -11.94 16.55
C ARG A 171 25.87 -10.82 15.53
N ALA A 172 26.80 -10.79 14.59
CA ALA A 172 26.79 -9.92 13.44
C ALA A 172 26.78 -10.74 12.14
N ILE A 173 26.17 -10.21 11.08
CA ILE A 173 26.13 -10.85 9.77
C ILE A 173 26.25 -9.83 8.64
N GLY A 174 27.03 -10.17 7.62
CA GLY A 174 27.02 -9.47 6.33
C GLY A 174 26.08 -10.17 5.37
N ILE A 175 25.28 -9.41 4.61
CA ILE A 175 24.45 -9.94 3.53
C ILE A 175 24.79 -9.25 2.21
N ASP A 176 25.06 -10.06 1.19
CA ASP A 176 25.18 -9.64 -0.20
C ASP A 176 23.92 -10.07 -0.96
N VAL A 177 23.25 -9.13 -1.65
CA VAL A 177 22.00 -9.43 -2.38
C VAL A 177 22.27 -9.63 -3.87
N GLY A 178 21.78 -10.76 -4.38
CA GLY A 178 22.10 -11.22 -5.73
C GLY A 178 20.89 -11.52 -6.61
N VAL A 179 21.14 -11.67 -7.92
CA VAL A 179 20.14 -12.17 -8.88
C VAL A 179 20.18 -13.69 -9.03
N ARG A 180 21.35 -14.32 -8.82
CA ARG A 180 21.53 -15.78 -8.88
C ARG A 180 20.87 -16.45 -7.68
N HIS A 181 21.40 -16.14 -6.50
CA HIS A 181 20.79 -16.35 -5.18
C HIS A 181 20.18 -15.03 -4.74
N PHE A 182 19.09 -15.04 -3.98
CA PHE A 182 18.47 -13.81 -3.49
C PHE A 182 19.42 -13.01 -2.62
N LEU A 183 20.13 -13.73 -1.73
CA LEU A 183 21.27 -13.23 -0.99
C LEU A 183 22.21 -14.37 -0.59
N THR A 184 23.43 -14.01 -0.27
CA THR A 184 24.45 -14.84 0.40
C THR A 184 24.84 -14.13 1.68
N ASP A 185 24.89 -14.84 2.80
CA ASP A 185 25.37 -14.27 4.06
C ASP A 185 26.82 -14.67 4.38
N SER A 186 27.46 -13.93 5.29
CA SER A 186 28.86 -14.13 5.66
C SER A 186 29.13 -15.43 6.44
N GLU A 187 28.08 -16.17 6.82
CA GLU A 187 28.17 -17.53 7.37
C GLU A 187 28.08 -18.60 6.26
N GLY A 188 28.05 -18.19 4.99
CA GLY A 188 28.02 -19.07 3.82
C GLY A 188 26.62 -19.55 3.42
N ARG A 189 25.55 -19.13 4.11
CA ARG A 189 24.19 -19.52 3.73
C ARG A 189 23.78 -18.75 2.48
N GLN A 190 23.30 -19.51 1.49
CA GLN A 190 22.75 -18.96 0.26
C GLN A 190 21.24 -19.13 0.24
N VAL A 191 20.52 -18.03 0.12
CA VAL A 191 19.06 -18.05 0.02
C VAL A 191 18.68 -18.04 -1.44
N GLU A 192 17.98 -19.07 -1.90
CA GLU A 192 17.53 -19.13 -3.29
C GLU A 192 16.66 -17.94 -3.68
N ASN A 193 16.80 -17.49 -4.92
CA ASN A 193 15.88 -16.53 -5.50
C ASN A 193 14.63 -17.27 -6.03
N PRO A 194 13.43 -17.06 -5.45
CA PRO A 194 12.25 -17.79 -5.90
C PRO A 194 11.81 -17.45 -7.32
N ARG A 195 12.28 -16.32 -7.89
CA ARG A 195 11.98 -15.86 -9.27
C ARG A 195 10.48 -15.91 -9.59
N PHE A 196 9.67 -15.43 -8.65
CA PHE A 196 8.21 -15.57 -8.72
C PHE A 196 7.63 -14.98 -10.00
N TYR A 197 8.18 -13.88 -10.51
CA TYR A 197 7.68 -13.28 -11.75
C TYR A 197 8.05 -14.13 -12.96
N GLU A 198 9.28 -14.61 -13.06
CA GLU A 198 9.72 -15.46 -14.19
C GLU A 198 8.83 -16.71 -14.31
N ARG A 199 8.59 -17.41 -13.18
CA ARG A 199 7.72 -18.60 -13.14
C ARG A 199 6.28 -18.34 -13.55
N THR A 200 5.80 -17.10 -13.40
CA THR A 200 4.40 -16.72 -13.72
C THR A 200 4.27 -15.90 -15.00
N LEU A 201 5.38 -15.52 -15.62
CA LEU A 201 5.46 -14.54 -16.70
C LEU A 201 4.67 -14.96 -17.92
N GLU A 202 4.80 -16.22 -18.35
CA GLU A 202 4.11 -16.70 -19.54
C GLU A 202 2.59 -16.66 -19.35
N ARG A 203 2.11 -17.11 -18.19
CA ARG A 203 0.70 -17.05 -17.80
C ARG A 203 0.21 -15.60 -17.73
N MET A 204 1.03 -14.67 -17.23
CA MET A 204 0.70 -13.23 -17.22
C MET A 204 0.62 -12.65 -18.62
N ARG A 205 1.59 -12.92 -19.50
CA ARG A 205 1.61 -12.50 -20.91
C ARG A 205 0.37 -12.99 -21.65
N ARG A 206 0.02 -14.28 -21.51
CA ARG A 206 -1.20 -14.85 -22.11
C ARG A 206 -2.45 -14.11 -21.63
N ARG A 207 -2.57 -13.82 -20.33
CA ARG A 207 -3.72 -13.07 -19.75
C ARG A 207 -3.76 -11.61 -20.23
N GLN A 208 -2.61 -10.95 -20.34
CA GLN A 208 -2.50 -9.58 -20.84
C GLN A 208 -2.88 -9.48 -22.33
N ARG A 209 -2.41 -10.42 -23.16
CA ARG A 209 -2.79 -10.52 -24.58
C ARG A 209 -4.30 -10.79 -24.75
N ARG A 210 -4.86 -11.67 -23.92
CA ARG A 210 -6.32 -11.90 -23.90
C ARG A 210 -7.08 -10.62 -23.53
N LEU A 211 -6.60 -9.85 -22.56
CA LEU A 211 -7.22 -8.60 -22.14
C LEU A 211 -7.17 -7.53 -23.24
N SER A 212 -6.02 -7.35 -23.91
CA SER A 212 -5.86 -6.32 -24.94
C SER A 212 -6.80 -6.51 -26.12
N ARG A 213 -7.03 -7.77 -26.53
CA ARG A 213 -7.93 -8.15 -27.62
C ARG A 213 -9.42 -8.01 -27.32
N LYS A 214 -9.84 -7.75 -26.07
CA LYS A 214 -11.28 -7.58 -25.75
C LYS A 214 -11.72 -6.13 -25.95
N LYS A 215 -12.92 -5.92 -26.49
CA LYS A 215 -13.55 -4.60 -26.68
C LYS A 215 -13.52 -3.78 -25.38
N LYS A 216 -13.02 -2.54 -25.45
CA LYS A 216 -12.99 -1.60 -24.31
C LYS A 216 -14.41 -1.39 -23.78
N GLY A 217 -14.57 -1.34 -22.45
CA GLY A 217 -15.88 -1.22 -21.80
C GLY A 217 -16.74 -2.49 -21.72
N SER A 218 -16.42 -3.55 -22.47
CA SER A 218 -17.24 -4.78 -22.43
C SER A 218 -17.13 -5.53 -21.09
N LYS A 219 -18.24 -6.18 -20.67
CA LYS A 219 -18.29 -7.08 -19.50
C LYS A 219 -17.20 -8.18 -19.58
N ASN A 220 -16.89 -8.66 -20.78
CA ASN A 220 -15.86 -9.67 -21.02
C ASN A 220 -14.44 -9.13 -20.79
N ARG A 221 -14.15 -7.88 -21.18
CA ARG A 221 -12.88 -7.21 -20.87
C ARG A 221 -12.72 -7.04 -19.37
N GLU A 222 -13.80 -6.67 -18.66
CA GLU A 222 -13.78 -6.50 -17.21
C GLU A 222 -13.49 -7.82 -16.48
N LYS A 223 -14.14 -8.92 -16.88
CA LYS A 223 -13.82 -10.27 -16.39
C LYS A 223 -12.34 -10.63 -16.61
N ALA A 224 -11.80 -10.34 -17.80
CA ALA A 224 -10.39 -10.58 -18.10
C ALA A 224 -9.44 -9.71 -17.25
N ARG A 225 -9.80 -8.44 -17.03
CA ARG A 225 -9.04 -7.49 -16.20
C ARG A 225 -8.95 -7.98 -14.76
N VAL A 226 -10.06 -8.45 -14.19
CA VAL A 226 -10.11 -9.01 -12.83
C VAL A 226 -9.24 -10.28 -12.72
N ARG A 227 -9.31 -11.18 -13.70
CA ARG A 227 -8.45 -12.39 -13.74
C ARG A 227 -6.97 -12.05 -13.79
N LEU A 228 -6.57 -11.05 -14.58
CA LEU A 228 -5.20 -10.55 -14.62
C LEU A 228 -4.80 -9.93 -13.27
N ALA A 229 -5.66 -9.11 -12.69
CA ALA A 229 -5.41 -8.48 -11.38
C ALA A 229 -5.23 -9.51 -10.25
N ARG A 230 -6.02 -10.59 -10.23
CA ARG A 230 -5.85 -11.71 -9.28
C ARG A 230 -4.50 -12.42 -9.45
N ALA A 231 -4.00 -12.52 -10.68
CA ALA A 231 -2.68 -13.09 -10.96
C ALA A 231 -1.57 -12.24 -10.33
N TYR A 232 -1.60 -10.93 -10.59
CA TYR A 232 -0.64 -9.99 -10.01
C TYR A 232 -0.73 -9.93 -8.49
N GLU A 233 -1.94 -9.97 -7.94
CA GLU A 233 -2.13 -10.01 -6.49
C GLU A 233 -1.50 -11.25 -5.86
N LYS A 234 -1.67 -12.44 -6.48
CA LYS A 234 -1.02 -13.67 -6.00
C LYS A 234 0.51 -13.53 -6.02
N LEU A 235 1.07 -13.04 -7.12
CA LEU A 235 2.51 -12.79 -7.26
C LEU A 235 3.04 -11.87 -6.15
N VAL A 236 2.37 -10.72 -5.96
CA VAL A 236 2.77 -9.73 -4.95
C VAL A 236 2.68 -10.33 -3.54
N ASN A 237 1.66 -11.14 -3.26
CA ASN A 237 1.52 -11.79 -1.95
C ASN A 237 2.62 -12.83 -1.69
N GLN A 238 2.95 -13.68 -2.68
CA GLN A 238 4.05 -14.65 -2.56
C GLN A 238 5.39 -13.96 -2.32
N ARG A 239 5.66 -12.89 -3.08
CA ARG A 239 6.87 -12.08 -2.89
C ARG A 239 6.92 -11.46 -1.50
N ASN A 240 5.82 -10.86 -1.04
CA ASN A 240 5.79 -10.25 0.29
C ASN A 240 5.98 -11.27 1.40
N ASP A 241 5.38 -12.45 1.28
CA ASP A 241 5.54 -13.53 2.25
C ASP A 241 7.01 -13.94 2.40
N PHE A 242 7.67 -14.22 1.26
CA PHE A 242 9.11 -14.52 1.23
C PHE A 242 9.94 -13.42 1.89
N LEU A 243 9.75 -12.15 1.48
CA LEU A 243 10.51 -11.03 2.04
C LEU A 243 10.25 -10.82 3.54
N HIS A 244 9.02 -11.01 4.00
CA HIS A 244 8.68 -10.89 5.42
C HIS A 244 9.31 -12.01 6.25
N LYS A 245 9.31 -13.25 5.77
CA LYS A 245 9.95 -14.38 6.47
C LYS A 245 11.46 -14.17 6.55
N LEU A 246 12.08 -13.83 5.43
CA LEU A 246 13.52 -13.63 5.35
C LEU A 246 14.01 -12.46 6.21
N SER A 247 13.35 -11.31 6.13
CA SER A 247 13.71 -10.16 6.98
C SER A 247 13.45 -10.41 8.46
N ARG A 248 12.47 -11.26 8.81
CA ARG A 248 12.24 -11.65 10.20
C ARG A 248 13.37 -12.56 10.69
N PHE A 249 13.75 -13.56 9.90
CA PHE A 249 14.84 -14.49 10.22
C PHE A 249 16.12 -13.75 10.60
N TYR A 250 16.59 -12.80 9.77
CA TYR A 250 17.82 -12.06 10.07
C TYR A 250 17.70 -11.18 11.33
N VAL A 251 16.55 -10.53 11.53
CA VAL A 251 16.33 -9.66 12.70
C VAL A 251 16.25 -10.46 14.00
N GLU A 252 15.72 -11.68 13.98
CA GLU A 252 15.61 -12.52 15.18
C GLU A 252 16.96 -13.14 15.57
N ASN A 253 17.88 -13.33 14.64
CA ASN A 253 19.13 -14.08 14.88
C ASN A 253 20.39 -13.19 15.03
N TYR A 254 20.37 -11.95 14.54
CA TYR A 254 21.58 -11.10 14.49
C TYR A 254 21.32 -9.71 15.03
N ASP A 255 22.25 -9.19 15.84
CA ASP A 255 22.22 -7.86 16.44
C ASP A 255 22.62 -6.77 15.46
N LEU A 256 23.61 -7.08 14.62
CA LEU A 256 24.12 -6.23 13.56
C LEU A 256 23.98 -6.93 12.21
N ILE A 257 23.34 -6.25 11.25
CA ILE A 257 23.15 -6.77 9.90
C ILE A 257 23.74 -5.75 8.92
N ALA A 258 24.90 -6.08 8.36
CA ALA A 258 25.57 -5.25 7.37
C ALA A 258 25.08 -5.61 5.96
N VAL A 259 24.71 -4.60 5.17
CA VAL A 259 24.21 -4.75 3.81
C VAL A 259 25.04 -3.91 2.87
N GLU A 260 25.39 -4.46 1.71
CA GLU A 260 26.03 -3.67 0.67
C GLU A 260 25.19 -2.48 0.20
N ARG A 261 25.88 -1.35 -0.01
CA ARG A 261 25.27 -0.13 -0.54
C ARG A 261 25.08 -0.22 -2.06
N LEU A 262 24.02 -0.92 -2.49
CA LEU A 262 23.72 -1.05 -3.91
C LEU A 262 22.94 0.15 -4.46
N ASN A 263 23.36 0.65 -5.63
CA ASN A 263 22.54 1.57 -6.42
C ASN A 263 21.45 0.78 -7.19
N ILE A 264 20.47 0.25 -6.46
CA ILE A 264 19.38 -0.57 -6.98
C ILE A 264 18.65 0.13 -8.13
N SER A 265 18.48 1.46 -8.05
CA SER A 265 17.79 2.23 -9.07
C SER A 265 18.60 2.36 -10.37
N GLY A 266 19.93 2.50 -10.27
CA GLY A 266 20.83 2.43 -11.41
C GLY A 266 20.87 1.03 -12.02
N MET A 267 21.02 -0.01 -11.19
CA MET A 267 21.07 -1.39 -11.66
C MET A 267 19.77 -1.83 -12.36
N ALA A 268 18.60 -1.37 -11.87
CA ALA A 268 17.31 -1.64 -12.48
C ALA A 268 17.17 -1.08 -13.91
N ARG A 269 18.00 -0.10 -14.32
CA ARG A 269 18.04 0.43 -15.69
C ARG A 269 18.85 -0.44 -16.66
N ASN A 270 19.62 -1.41 -16.15
CA ASN A 270 20.36 -2.34 -16.99
C ASN A 270 19.39 -3.15 -17.87
N ARG A 271 19.61 -3.13 -19.19
CA ARG A 271 18.71 -3.79 -20.17
C ARG A 271 18.65 -5.31 -20.01
N ARG A 272 19.71 -5.96 -19.51
CA ARG A 272 19.80 -7.43 -19.36
C ARG A 272 19.32 -7.90 -17.99
N LEU A 273 19.69 -7.20 -16.92
CA LEU A 273 19.42 -7.62 -15.54
C LEU A 273 18.25 -6.87 -14.87
N GLY A 274 17.81 -5.73 -15.41
CA GLY A 274 16.82 -4.86 -14.78
C GLY A 274 15.52 -5.57 -14.44
N GLY A 275 15.03 -6.44 -15.33
CA GLY A 275 13.84 -7.25 -15.08
C GLY A 275 13.98 -8.18 -13.87
N LYS A 276 15.15 -8.83 -13.72
CA LYS A 276 15.44 -9.76 -12.62
C LYS A 276 15.60 -9.01 -11.30
N ILE A 277 16.25 -7.86 -11.33
CA ILE A 277 16.43 -6.97 -10.16
C ILE A 277 15.07 -6.46 -9.66
N LEU A 278 14.19 -6.04 -10.59
CA LEU A 278 12.83 -5.61 -10.25
C LEU A 278 11.96 -6.75 -9.73
N ASP A 279 12.17 -7.99 -10.18
CA ASP A 279 11.50 -9.15 -9.60
C ASP A 279 11.95 -9.39 -8.16
N ALA A 280 13.28 -9.43 -7.93
CA ALA A 280 13.86 -9.65 -6.62
C ALA A 280 13.40 -8.62 -5.57
N SER A 281 13.16 -7.37 -5.96
CA SER A 281 12.61 -6.33 -5.07
C SER A 281 13.48 -6.05 -3.83
N TRP A 282 14.81 -6.04 -3.98
CA TRP A 282 15.76 -5.79 -2.88
C TRP A 282 15.45 -4.50 -2.10
N GLY A 283 15.10 -3.40 -2.76
CA GLY A 283 14.76 -2.16 -2.04
C GLY A 283 13.55 -2.31 -1.10
N LYS A 284 12.63 -3.24 -1.39
CA LYS A 284 11.54 -3.58 -0.48
C LYS A 284 12.01 -4.46 0.68
N PHE A 285 12.89 -5.41 0.40
CA PHE A 285 13.53 -6.24 1.42
C PHE A 285 14.32 -5.40 2.41
N LEU A 286 15.22 -4.53 1.94
CA LEU A 286 16.04 -3.66 2.79
C LEU A 286 15.17 -2.75 3.66
N ARG A 287 14.14 -2.13 3.09
CA ARG A 287 13.18 -1.34 3.89
C ARG A 287 12.50 -2.20 4.97
N MET A 288 12.14 -3.45 4.65
CA MET A 288 11.54 -4.37 5.62
C MET A 288 12.51 -4.78 6.72
N LEU A 289 13.76 -5.03 6.35
CA LEU A 289 14.84 -5.35 7.27
C LEU A 289 15.09 -4.19 8.23
N SER A 290 15.27 -2.97 7.71
CA SER A 290 15.53 -1.77 8.52
C SER A 290 14.44 -1.49 9.54
N TYR A 291 13.15 -1.40 9.15
CA TYR A 291 12.10 -1.05 10.12
C TYR A 291 11.88 -2.16 11.16
N LYS A 292 12.14 -3.42 10.82
CA LYS A 292 12.01 -4.54 11.77
C LYS A 292 13.19 -4.57 12.73
N ALA A 293 14.39 -4.34 12.23
CA ALA A 293 15.59 -4.25 13.03
C ALA A 293 15.47 -3.14 14.06
N GLU A 294 15.11 -1.92 13.61
CA GLU A 294 14.87 -0.78 14.49
C GLU A 294 13.88 -1.12 15.62
N ARG A 295 12.78 -1.80 15.30
CA ARG A 295 11.79 -2.22 16.30
C ARG A 295 12.29 -3.27 17.27
N ALA A 296 13.17 -4.16 16.82
CA ALA A 296 13.72 -5.25 17.61
C ALA A 296 15.00 -4.85 18.39
N GLY A 297 15.37 -3.56 18.37
CA GLY A 297 16.61 -3.08 19.00
C GLY A 297 17.88 -3.52 18.25
N ARG A 298 17.77 -3.82 16.96
CA ARG A 298 18.84 -4.30 16.09
C ARG A 298 19.31 -3.20 15.15
N ARG A 299 20.55 -3.30 14.66
CA ARG A 299 21.14 -2.30 13.77
C ARG A 299 21.33 -2.88 12.37
N VAL A 300 20.88 -2.12 11.36
CA VAL A 300 21.19 -2.38 9.95
C VAL A 300 22.14 -1.28 9.48
N VAL A 301 23.27 -1.68 8.90
CA VAL A 301 24.30 -0.77 8.34
C VAL A 301 24.49 -1.01 6.86
#